data_AF-A0A6P0GB62-F1
#
_entry.id   AF-A0A6P0GB62-F1
#
_cell.length_a   1.000
_cell.length_b   1.000
_cell.length_c   1.000
_cell.angle_alpha   90.00
_cell.angle_beta   90.00
_cell.angle_gamma   90.00
#
_symmetry.space_group_name_H-M   'P 1'
#
loop_
_entity.id
_entity.type
_entity.pdbx_description
1 polymer ?
#
loop_
_entity_poly.entity_id
_entity_poly.type
_entity_poly.pdbx_seq_one_letter_code
_entity_poly.pdbx_strand_id
1 'polypeptide(L)'
;MQTPFTALVGCSVPIQQAPMGAVSSPDLAVAVAEAGGVGTITSLGLPPEVLLRRLDGMRRRTSGVLSANVVTQDVDEQVVVDIAGRVRLVDFFWFDPSPRLVEVAHRSGALVGWQVGSVAEARAAVDAGCDVVTVQGVEAGGHVRGSEPLLPLLREVLGAVEVPVLAAGGITDGRSFAEVMAAGAAGARIGTRFLATTESGASPAYKQAVVDAAGDSTVITDAFADCPLCATSPRARVLRAAVERLAELDDDVVGTVSMGGARVPVPRGSGLPPVAGAEGHLDAMAMYAGAGVGSVTDVRPAAEVVAELMADLDQCATDGLQS
;
A
#
# COMPACT_ATOMS: atom_id res chain seq x y z
N MET A 1 4.29 19.76 -8.82
CA MET A 1 5.45 19.16 -9.52
C MET A 1 4.92 18.24 -10.62
N GLN A 2 5.42 18.33 -11.86
CA GLN A 2 5.04 17.39 -12.93
C GLN A 2 6.12 16.31 -13.07
N THR A 3 5.75 15.04 -12.91
CA THR A 3 6.59 13.86 -13.14
C THR A 3 6.00 13.01 -14.27
N PRO A 4 6.74 12.02 -14.81
CA PRO A 4 6.17 11.07 -15.75
C PRO A 4 4.91 10.36 -15.20
N PHE A 5 4.89 10.05 -13.90
CA PHE A 5 3.73 9.43 -13.25
C PHE A 5 2.53 10.37 -13.16
N THR A 6 2.72 11.62 -12.69
CA THR A 6 1.60 12.57 -12.59
C THR A 6 1.01 12.90 -13.95
N ALA A 7 1.87 13.02 -14.98
CA ALA A 7 1.44 13.27 -16.34
C ALA A 7 0.67 12.08 -16.94
N LEU A 8 1.15 10.86 -16.72
CA LEU A 8 0.52 9.64 -17.21
C LEU A 8 -0.85 9.41 -16.54
N VAL A 9 -0.89 9.50 -15.21
CA VAL A 9 -2.08 9.14 -14.43
C VAL A 9 -3.09 10.30 -14.36
N GLY A 10 -2.63 11.55 -14.33
CA GLY A 10 -3.47 12.74 -14.20
C GLY A 10 -3.67 13.21 -12.76
N CYS A 11 -2.87 12.73 -11.80
CA CYS A 11 -2.83 13.27 -10.43
C CYS A 11 -1.94 14.53 -10.37
N SER A 12 -2.05 15.33 -9.30
CA SER A 12 -1.28 16.58 -9.16
C SER A 12 -0.01 16.43 -8.32
N VAL A 13 0.08 15.38 -7.50
CA VAL A 13 1.28 15.03 -6.73
C VAL A 13 1.73 13.59 -7.02
N PRO A 14 3.04 13.29 -7.02
CA PRO A 14 3.56 11.97 -7.36
C PRO A 14 3.50 10.98 -6.17
N ILE A 15 2.35 10.95 -5.49
CA ILE A 15 2.10 10.13 -4.31
C ILE A 15 0.92 9.20 -4.59
N GLN A 16 1.14 7.91 -4.40
CA GLN A 16 0.09 6.91 -4.34
C GLN A 16 0.01 6.35 -2.92
N GLN A 17 -1.18 6.35 -2.33
CA GLN A 17 -1.40 5.65 -1.06
C GLN A 17 -1.43 4.13 -1.31
N ALA A 18 -0.65 3.37 -0.56
CA ALA A 18 -0.48 1.92 -0.74
C ALA A 18 -1.74 1.14 -0.37
N PRO A 19 -2.12 0.09 -1.11
CA PRO A 19 -3.26 -0.76 -0.77
C PRO A 19 -2.96 -1.63 0.47
N MET A 20 -3.57 -1.31 1.61
CA MET A 20 -3.30 -1.92 2.93
C MET A 20 -4.48 -2.74 3.46
N GLY A 21 -5.08 -3.61 2.63
CA GLY A 21 -6.24 -4.39 3.06
C GLY A 21 -7.39 -3.50 3.56
N ALA A 22 -8.03 -3.90 4.66
CA ALA A 22 -9.10 -3.15 5.30
C ALA A 22 -8.65 -1.82 5.97
N VAL A 23 -7.33 -1.58 6.12
CA VAL A 23 -6.79 -0.30 6.59
C VAL A 23 -6.99 0.79 5.54
N SER A 24 -6.94 0.44 4.25
CA SER A 24 -7.28 1.33 3.13
C SER A 24 -8.80 1.49 3.02
N SER A 25 -9.37 2.28 3.92
CA SER A 25 -10.78 2.62 3.90
C SER A 25 -11.14 3.45 2.65
N PRO A 26 -12.40 3.44 2.20
CA PRO A 26 -12.87 4.37 1.18
C PRO A 26 -12.63 5.84 1.55
N ASP A 27 -12.68 6.18 2.84
CA ASP A 27 -12.45 7.55 3.33
C ASP A 27 -10.99 7.97 3.14
N LEU A 28 -10.03 7.08 3.45
CA LEU A 28 -8.62 7.32 3.22
C LEU A 28 -8.32 7.51 1.73
N ALA A 29 -8.82 6.61 0.89
CA ALA A 29 -8.60 6.70 -0.55
C ALA A 29 -9.19 8.01 -1.13
N VAL A 30 -10.40 8.39 -0.72
CA VAL A 30 -11.02 9.66 -1.13
C VAL A 30 -10.21 10.87 -0.66
N ALA A 31 -9.75 10.88 0.60
CA ALA A 31 -8.97 11.99 1.14
C ALA A 31 -7.64 12.17 0.41
N VAL A 32 -6.94 11.08 0.08
CA VAL A 32 -5.69 11.12 -0.69
C VAL A 32 -5.94 11.60 -2.13
N ALA A 33 -7.03 11.15 -2.76
CA ALA A 33 -7.40 11.58 -4.10
C ALA A 33 -7.74 13.08 -4.17
N GLU A 34 -8.50 13.60 -3.21
CA GLU A 34 -8.82 15.04 -3.10
C GLU A 34 -7.59 15.88 -2.76
N ALA A 35 -6.64 15.33 -2.00
CA ALA A 35 -5.34 15.97 -1.76
C ALA A 35 -4.42 15.97 -3.00
N GLY A 36 -4.87 15.39 -4.13
CA GLY A 36 -4.16 15.42 -5.40
C GLY A 36 -3.28 14.20 -5.67
N GLY A 37 -3.21 13.25 -4.74
CA GLY A 37 -2.52 11.97 -4.93
C GLY A 37 -3.40 10.94 -5.63
N VAL A 38 -2.95 9.69 -5.60
CA VAL A 38 -3.73 8.53 -6.06
C VAL A 38 -4.26 7.77 -4.84
N GLY A 39 -5.57 7.83 -4.63
CA GLY A 39 -6.26 7.07 -3.60
C GLY A 39 -6.50 5.63 -4.02
N THR A 40 -6.06 4.65 -3.23
CA THR A 40 -6.10 3.23 -3.61
C THR A 40 -6.93 2.41 -2.64
N ILE A 41 -7.92 1.67 -3.16
CA ILE A 41 -8.62 0.62 -2.41
C ILE A 41 -8.13 -0.77 -2.86
N THR A 42 -8.33 -1.79 -2.05
CA THR A 42 -7.96 -3.18 -2.38
C THR A 42 -9.20 -4.07 -2.55
N SER A 43 -9.08 -5.06 -3.43
CA SER A 43 -10.05 -6.15 -3.59
C SER A 43 -9.89 -7.25 -2.53
N LEU A 44 -8.79 -7.26 -1.78
CA LEU A 44 -8.48 -8.32 -0.83
C LEU A 44 -9.59 -8.51 0.21
N GLY A 45 -10.11 -9.74 0.30
CA GLY A 45 -11.13 -10.11 1.28
C GLY A 45 -12.51 -9.51 1.03
N LEU A 46 -12.76 -8.95 -0.16
CA LEU A 46 -14.06 -8.39 -0.53
C LEU A 46 -14.71 -9.21 -1.65
N PRO A 47 -16.00 -9.56 -1.52
CA PRO A 47 -16.80 -9.97 -2.66
C PRO A 47 -16.78 -8.89 -3.76
N PRO A 48 -16.69 -9.26 -5.05
CA PRO A 48 -16.60 -8.29 -6.15
C PRO A 48 -17.70 -7.21 -6.11
N GLU A 49 -18.94 -7.58 -5.85
CA GLU A 49 -20.07 -6.66 -5.78
C GLU A 49 -19.95 -5.65 -4.64
N VAL A 50 -19.29 -6.02 -3.53
CA VAL A 50 -19.00 -5.09 -2.42
C VAL A 50 -17.94 -4.09 -2.84
N LEU A 51 -16.87 -4.55 -3.50
CA LEU A 51 -15.81 -3.68 -4.03
C LEU A 51 -16.36 -2.68 -5.05
N LEU A 52 -17.16 -3.14 -6.01
CA LEU A 52 -17.73 -2.27 -7.04
C LEU A 52 -18.66 -1.21 -6.43
N ARG A 53 -19.49 -1.56 -5.44
CA ARG A 53 -20.31 -0.58 -4.71
C ARG A 53 -19.47 0.45 -3.96
N ARG A 54 -18.33 0.06 -3.37
CA ARG A 54 -17.41 0.98 -2.70
C ARG A 54 -16.79 1.95 -3.71
N LEU A 55 -16.31 1.44 -4.84
CA LEU A 55 -15.77 2.27 -5.93
C LEU A 55 -16.80 3.26 -6.46
N ASP A 56 -18.04 2.82 -6.70
CA ASP A 56 -19.14 3.70 -7.12
C ASP A 56 -19.43 4.78 -6.06
N GLY A 57 -19.36 4.41 -4.78
CA GLY A 57 -19.48 5.36 -3.67
C GLY A 57 -18.36 6.40 -3.63
N MET A 58 -17.12 5.99 -3.83
CA MET A 58 -15.96 6.87 -3.87
C MET A 58 -16.03 7.83 -5.06
N ARG A 59 -16.37 7.36 -6.26
CA ARG A 59 -16.53 8.19 -7.46
C ARG A 59 -17.59 9.29 -7.30
N ARG A 60 -18.58 9.11 -6.43
CA ARG A 60 -19.58 10.15 -6.11
C ARG A 60 -19.06 11.21 -5.14
N ARG A 61 -17.96 10.94 -4.44
CA ARG A 61 -17.40 11.78 -3.38
C ARG A 61 -16.15 12.55 -3.80
N THR A 62 -15.47 12.12 -4.86
CA THR A 62 -14.24 12.75 -5.33
C THR A 62 -14.19 12.82 -6.85
N SER A 63 -13.52 13.87 -7.33
CA SER A 63 -13.09 14.00 -8.74
C SER A 63 -11.60 13.69 -8.95
N GLY A 64 -10.89 13.39 -7.85
CA GLY A 64 -9.48 13.02 -7.85
C GLY A 64 -9.25 11.61 -8.39
N VAL A 65 -7.97 11.23 -8.45
CA VAL A 65 -7.56 9.97 -9.07
C VAL A 65 -7.72 8.80 -8.10
N LEU A 66 -8.46 7.79 -8.55
CA LEU A 66 -8.64 6.53 -7.83
C LEU A 66 -7.91 5.39 -8.52
N SER A 67 -7.35 4.49 -7.70
CA SER A 67 -6.80 3.19 -8.07
C SER A 67 -7.51 2.07 -7.31
N ALA A 68 -7.50 0.86 -7.88
CA ALA A 68 -7.94 -0.35 -7.21
C ALA A 68 -6.87 -1.45 -7.35
N ASN A 69 -6.56 -2.11 -6.24
CA ASN A 69 -5.55 -3.14 -6.18
C ASN A 69 -6.13 -4.56 -6.18
N VAL A 70 -5.56 -5.43 -7.01
CA VAL A 70 -5.92 -6.84 -7.18
C VAL A 70 -4.73 -7.72 -6.83
N VAL A 71 -4.94 -8.67 -5.90
CA VAL A 71 -3.86 -9.48 -5.30
C VAL A 71 -4.07 -10.98 -5.43
N THR A 72 -5.10 -11.40 -6.14
CA THR A 72 -5.47 -12.81 -6.33
C THR A 72 -5.26 -13.20 -7.79
N GLN A 73 -4.51 -14.28 -8.02
CA GLN A 73 -4.23 -14.78 -9.36
C GLN A 73 -5.49 -15.25 -10.10
N ASP A 74 -6.42 -15.87 -9.38
CA ASP A 74 -7.67 -16.42 -9.94
C ASP A 74 -8.80 -15.38 -10.05
N VAL A 75 -8.45 -14.09 -10.19
CA VAL A 75 -9.45 -13.04 -10.38
C VAL A 75 -10.16 -13.23 -11.73
N ASP A 76 -11.49 -13.17 -11.70
CA ASP A 76 -12.29 -13.19 -12.93
C ASP A 76 -12.00 -11.94 -13.78
N GLU A 77 -11.74 -12.13 -15.07
CA GLU A 77 -11.49 -11.05 -16.02
C GLU A 77 -12.63 -10.02 -16.03
N GLN A 78 -13.88 -10.46 -15.87
CA GLN A 78 -15.03 -9.56 -15.82
C GLN A 78 -14.97 -8.64 -14.60
N VAL A 79 -14.47 -9.14 -13.47
CA VAL A 79 -14.25 -8.31 -12.27
C VAL A 79 -13.18 -7.26 -12.55
N VAL A 80 -12.10 -7.62 -13.26
CA VAL A 80 -11.07 -6.65 -13.68
C VAL A 80 -11.64 -5.60 -14.63
N VAL A 81 -12.45 -6.01 -15.61
CA VAL A 81 -13.17 -5.09 -16.53
C VAL A 81 -14.04 -4.10 -15.77
N ASP A 82 -14.82 -4.59 -14.80
CA ASP A 82 -15.72 -3.78 -13.99
C ASP A 82 -14.97 -2.81 -13.08
N ILE A 83 -13.85 -3.24 -12.49
CA ILE A 83 -12.95 -2.37 -11.73
C ILE A 83 -12.37 -1.29 -12.65
N ALA A 84 -11.80 -1.69 -13.79
CA ALA A 84 -11.14 -0.78 -14.73
C ALA A 84 -12.08 0.32 -15.25
N GLY A 85 -13.36 0.02 -15.46
CA GLY A 85 -14.35 1.05 -15.82
C GLY A 85 -14.62 2.10 -14.73
N ARG A 86 -14.12 1.88 -13.50
CA ARG A 86 -14.37 2.73 -12.32
C ARG A 86 -13.15 3.47 -11.82
N VAL A 87 -11.94 3.08 -12.19
CA VAL A 87 -10.70 3.67 -11.68
C VAL A 87 -9.79 4.11 -12.82
N ARG A 88 -8.83 5.00 -12.52
CA ARG A 88 -7.84 5.43 -13.50
C ARG A 88 -6.73 4.40 -13.67
N LEU A 89 -6.39 3.70 -12.59
CA LEU A 89 -5.30 2.73 -12.51
C LEU A 89 -5.80 1.45 -11.84
N VAL A 90 -5.54 0.30 -12.46
CA VAL A 90 -5.68 -1.02 -11.82
C VAL A 90 -4.29 -1.50 -11.44
N ASP A 91 -4.07 -1.74 -10.16
CA ASP A 91 -2.77 -2.16 -9.63
C ASP A 91 -2.77 -3.65 -9.26
N PHE A 92 -1.89 -4.43 -9.86
CA PHE A 92 -1.74 -5.84 -9.52
C PHE A 92 -0.54 -6.07 -8.60
N PHE A 93 -0.63 -7.07 -7.74
CA PHE A 93 0.47 -7.50 -6.88
C PHE A 93 0.32 -8.98 -6.48
N TRP A 94 1.40 -9.57 -5.99
CA TRP A 94 1.47 -10.88 -5.35
C TRP A 94 1.44 -12.12 -6.25
N PHE A 95 1.18 -11.94 -7.54
CA PHE A 95 1.27 -12.98 -8.55
C PHE A 95 1.94 -12.44 -9.82
N ASP A 96 2.30 -13.36 -10.71
CA ASP A 96 3.08 -13.04 -11.90
C ASP A 96 2.30 -12.15 -12.90
N PRO A 97 2.98 -11.21 -13.58
CA PRO A 97 2.39 -10.39 -14.63
C PRO A 97 1.60 -11.20 -15.67
N SER A 98 0.36 -10.76 -15.93
CA SER A 98 -0.55 -11.41 -16.88
C SER A 98 -0.89 -10.46 -18.02
N PRO A 99 -0.39 -10.71 -19.25
CA PRO A 99 -0.74 -9.90 -20.42
C PRO A 99 -2.24 -9.84 -20.67
N ARG A 100 -2.96 -10.92 -20.31
CA ARG A 100 -4.41 -10.99 -20.45
C ARG A 100 -5.14 -10.03 -19.51
N LEU A 101 -4.73 -9.96 -18.24
CA LEU A 101 -5.32 -9.03 -17.29
C LEU A 101 -5.03 -7.57 -17.66
N VAL A 102 -3.83 -7.31 -18.19
CA VAL A 102 -3.45 -6.00 -18.72
C VAL A 102 -4.37 -5.61 -19.89
N GLU A 103 -4.52 -6.51 -20.88
CA GLU A 103 -5.34 -6.29 -22.06
C GLU A 103 -6.80 -5.94 -21.70
N VAL A 104 -7.43 -6.71 -20.79
CA VAL A 104 -8.83 -6.47 -20.42
C VAL A 104 -9.02 -5.18 -19.63
N ALA A 105 -8.06 -4.78 -18.79
CA ALA A 105 -8.10 -3.49 -18.08
C ALA A 105 -7.94 -2.31 -19.04
N HIS A 106 -7.00 -2.40 -20.00
CA HIS A 106 -6.79 -1.40 -21.06
C HIS A 106 -8.02 -1.22 -21.94
N ARG A 107 -8.73 -2.30 -22.28
CA ARG A 107 -9.98 -2.24 -23.05
C ARG A 107 -11.08 -1.42 -22.38
N SER A 108 -11.04 -1.30 -21.05
CA SER A 108 -11.93 -0.46 -20.26
C SER A 108 -11.41 0.97 -20.05
N GLY A 109 -10.23 1.30 -20.58
CA GLY A 109 -9.61 2.63 -20.51
C GLY A 109 -8.79 2.92 -19.24
N ALA A 110 -8.62 1.94 -18.36
CA ALA A 110 -7.73 2.08 -17.20
C ALA A 110 -6.27 1.88 -17.61
N LEU A 111 -5.36 2.55 -16.89
CA LEU A 111 -3.94 2.18 -16.87
C LEU A 111 -3.75 0.93 -16.02
N VAL A 112 -2.62 0.27 -16.21
CA VAL A 112 -2.24 -0.90 -15.41
C VAL A 112 -0.89 -0.68 -14.74
N GLY A 113 -0.88 -0.92 -13.43
CA GLY A 113 0.31 -0.95 -12.61
C GLY A 113 0.59 -2.36 -12.10
N TRP A 114 1.87 -2.71 -11.96
CA TRP A 114 2.27 -3.95 -11.28
C TRP A 114 3.32 -3.67 -10.23
N GLN A 115 3.10 -4.19 -9.02
CA GLN A 115 4.11 -4.13 -7.97
C GLN A 115 5.05 -5.33 -8.04
N VAL A 116 6.35 -5.07 -7.97
CA VAL A 116 7.45 -6.02 -8.21
C VAL A 116 8.50 -5.92 -7.11
N GLY A 117 9.25 -7.01 -6.92
CA GLY A 117 10.35 -7.10 -5.96
C GLY A 117 11.73 -7.38 -6.60
N SER A 118 11.83 -7.40 -7.93
CA SER A 118 13.08 -7.63 -8.66
C SER A 118 13.08 -6.99 -10.06
N VAL A 119 14.27 -6.84 -10.65
CA VAL A 119 14.44 -6.39 -12.04
C VAL A 119 13.77 -7.34 -13.05
N ALA A 120 13.83 -8.65 -12.79
CA ALA A 120 13.22 -9.65 -13.66
C ALA A 120 11.68 -9.51 -13.70
N GLU A 121 11.06 -9.32 -12.54
CA GLU A 121 9.63 -9.06 -12.43
C GLU A 121 9.24 -7.70 -13.05
N ALA A 122 10.07 -6.66 -12.90
CA ALA A 122 9.84 -5.37 -13.54
C ALA A 122 9.78 -5.49 -15.07
N ARG A 123 10.74 -6.23 -15.66
CA ARG A 123 10.72 -6.53 -17.11
C ARG A 123 9.50 -7.33 -17.51
N ALA A 124 9.16 -8.37 -16.76
CA ALA A 124 7.97 -9.18 -17.03
C ALA A 124 6.68 -8.34 -16.97
N ALA A 125 6.58 -7.38 -16.04
CA ALA A 125 5.44 -6.46 -15.96
C ALA A 125 5.34 -5.56 -17.20
N VAL A 126 6.46 -5.02 -17.66
CA VAL A 126 6.51 -4.20 -18.89
C VAL A 126 6.23 -5.03 -20.13
N ASP A 127 6.78 -6.24 -20.24
CA ASP A 127 6.53 -7.17 -21.34
C ASP A 127 5.05 -7.59 -21.40
N ALA A 128 4.37 -7.65 -20.25
CA ALA A 128 2.93 -7.87 -20.17
C ALA A 128 2.10 -6.64 -20.58
N GLY A 129 2.73 -5.47 -20.72
CA GLY A 129 2.10 -4.23 -21.18
C GLY A 129 1.73 -3.24 -20.06
N CYS A 130 2.30 -3.35 -18.86
CA CYS A 130 2.01 -2.40 -17.78
C CYS A 130 2.47 -0.98 -18.12
N ASP A 131 1.67 0.02 -17.72
CA ASP A 131 1.96 1.44 -17.95
C ASP A 131 2.82 2.05 -16.84
N VAL A 132 2.82 1.44 -15.65
CA VAL A 132 3.61 1.86 -14.49
C VAL A 132 4.09 0.63 -13.71
N VAL A 133 5.29 0.70 -13.13
CA VAL A 133 5.79 -0.34 -12.23
C VAL A 133 6.00 0.25 -10.84
N THR A 134 5.62 -0.50 -9.79
CA THR A 134 5.96 -0.13 -8.41
C THR A 134 7.01 -1.09 -7.87
N VAL A 135 8.18 -0.58 -7.52
CA VAL A 135 9.27 -1.37 -6.95
C VAL A 135 9.18 -1.37 -5.43
N GLN A 136 9.04 -2.55 -4.84
CA GLN A 136 8.95 -2.73 -3.40
C GLN A 136 10.29 -3.21 -2.83
N GLY A 137 10.91 -2.39 -1.97
CA GLY A 137 12.07 -2.79 -1.18
C GLY A 137 11.70 -3.61 0.05
N VAL A 138 12.70 -4.26 0.65
CA VAL A 138 12.58 -5.09 1.86
C VAL A 138 12.13 -4.29 3.11
N GLU A 139 12.19 -2.96 3.03
CA GLU A 139 11.73 -2.01 4.04
C GLU A 139 10.20 -1.91 4.13
N ALA A 140 9.46 -2.42 3.13
CA ALA A 140 8.00 -2.31 3.12
C ALA A 140 7.32 -3.02 4.30
N GLY A 141 6.20 -2.46 4.75
CA GLY A 141 5.30 -3.09 5.73
C GLY A 141 4.37 -4.09 5.07
N GLY A 142 3.80 -5.01 5.85
CA GLY A 142 2.90 -6.02 5.31
C GLY A 142 3.64 -7.09 4.53
N HIS A 143 2.97 -7.71 3.57
CA HIS A 143 3.55 -8.73 2.71
C HIS A 143 4.69 -8.18 1.85
N VAL A 144 5.88 -8.75 2.01
CA VAL A 144 7.11 -8.26 1.37
C VAL A 144 7.51 -9.20 0.24
N ARG A 145 7.42 -8.71 -1.01
CA ARG A 145 7.88 -9.41 -2.21
C ARG A 145 9.38 -9.21 -2.45
N GLY A 146 9.87 -7.98 -2.25
CA GLY A 146 11.28 -7.63 -2.43
C GLY A 146 12.19 -8.22 -1.35
N SER A 147 13.35 -8.73 -1.74
CA SER A 147 14.40 -9.18 -0.82
C SER A 147 15.55 -8.18 -0.66
N GLU A 148 15.58 -7.14 -1.49
CA GLU A 148 16.67 -6.18 -1.58
C GLU A 148 16.26 -4.81 -1.01
N PRO A 149 17.23 -3.99 -0.55
CA PRO A 149 16.96 -2.61 -0.16
C PRO A 149 16.39 -1.79 -1.31
N LEU A 150 15.46 -0.88 -1.01
CA LEU A 150 14.73 -0.12 -2.02
C LEU A 150 15.64 0.67 -2.97
N LEU A 151 16.60 1.45 -2.45
CA LEU A 151 17.38 2.37 -3.28
C LEU A 151 18.28 1.68 -4.33
N PRO A 152 19.06 0.63 -4.00
CA PRO A 152 19.75 -0.18 -5.01
C PRO A 152 18.80 -0.78 -6.05
N LEU A 153 17.74 -1.44 -5.60
CA LEU A 153 16.78 -2.10 -6.49
C LEU A 153 16.09 -1.10 -7.43
N LEU A 154 15.70 0.07 -6.92
CA LEU A 154 15.11 1.15 -7.71
C LEU A 154 16.04 1.58 -8.85
N ARG A 155 17.34 1.77 -8.58
CA ARG A 155 18.32 2.18 -9.60
C ARG A 155 18.49 1.13 -10.68
N GLU A 156 18.53 -0.14 -10.31
CA GLU A 156 18.62 -1.24 -11.27
C GLU A 156 17.38 -1.33 -12.16
N VAL A 157 16.19 -1.19 -11.57
CA VAL A 157 14.92 -1.20 -12.33
C VAL A 157 14.82 0.00 -13.26
N LEU A 158 15.18 1.21 -12.81
CA LEU A 158 15.21 2.41 -13.65
C LEU A 158 16.14 2.27 -14.87
N GLY A 159 17.21 1.47 -14.76
CA GLY A 159 18.08 1.14 -15.89
C GLY A 159 17.56 0.02 -16.80
N ALA A 160 16.49 -0.67 -16.40
CA ALA A 160 15.98 -1.86 -17.07
C ALA A 160 14.61 -1.66 -17.76
N VAL A 161 13.87 -0.61 -17.42
CA VAL A 161 12.54 -0.31 -17.98
C VAL A 161 12.38 1.18 -18.29
N GLU A 162 11.54 1.51 -19.28
CA GLU A 162 11.26 2.90 -19.69
C GLU A 162 9.96 3.48 -19.10
N VAL A 163 9.07 2.62 -18.60
CA VAL A 163 7.82 3.05 -17.98
C VAL A 163 8.08 3.78 -16.66
N PRO A 164 7.22 4.71 -16.22
CA PRO A 164 7.37 5.35 -14.91
C PRO A 164 7.46 4.32 -13.78
N VAL A 165 8.41 4.54 -12.86
CA VAL A 165 8.66 3.66 -11.71
C VAL A 165 8.30 4.37 -10.41
N LEU A 166 7.39 3.79 -9.63
CA LEU A 166 7.11 4.20 -8.26
C LEU A 166 8.00 3.45 -7.27
N ALA A 167 8.53 4.14 -6.28
CA ALA A 167 9.30 3.54 -5.19
C ALA A 167 8.38 3.20 -4.00
N ALA A 168 8.55 2.05 -3.36
CA ALA A 168 7.73 1.61 -2.23
C ALA A 168 8.56 0.91 -1.13
N GLY A 169 8.32 1.28 0.12
CA GLY A 169 8.96 0.72 1.31
C GLY A 169 9.92 1.69 1.98
N GLY A 170 9.83 1.83 3.31
CA GLY A 170 10.69 2.76 4.06
C GLY A 170 10.39 4.26 3.90
N ILE A 171 9.43 4.63 3.05
CA ILE A 171 9.08 6.04 2.78
C ILE A 171 8.00 6.47 3.77
N THR A 172 8.35 7.33 4.72
CA THR A 172 7.47 7.72 5.84
C THR A 172 7.45 9.21 6.13
N ASP A 173 8.37 9.98 5.59
CA ASP A 173 8.54 11.41 5.79
C ASP A 173 9.04 12.10 4.51
N GLY A 174 9.15 13.42 4.54
CA GLY A 174 9.57 14.19 3.37
C GLY A 174 10.99 13.91 2.90
N ARG A 175 11.89 13.55 3.82
CA ARG A 175 13.29 13.22 3.50
C ARG A 175 13.39 11.90 2.74
N SER A 176 12.81 10.83 3.28
CA SER A 176 12.77 9.53 2.60
C SER A 176 12.03 9.61 1.26
N PHE A 177 11.03 10.50 1.15
CA PHE A 177 10.38 10.79 -0.12
C PHE A 177 11.31 11.53 -1.11
N ALA A 178 12.00 12.57 -0.66
CA ALA A 178 12.97 13.30 -1.48
C ALA A 178 14.11 12.40 -1.98
N GLU A 179 14.58 11.47 -1.16
CA GLU A 179 15.63 10.51 -1.54
C GLU A 179 15.23 9.64 -2.74
N VAL A 180 14.01 9.08 -2.74
CA VAL A 180 13.56 8.24 -3.85
C VAL A 180 13.25 9.04 -5.11
N MET A 181 12.75 10.27 -4.95
CA MET A 181 12.55 11.19 -6.08
C MET A 181 13.90 11.59 -6.69
N ALA A 182 14.90 11.91 -5.88
CA ALA A 182 16.27 12.21 -6.32
C ALA A 182 16.97 10.99 -6.96
N ALA A 183 16.61 9.77 -6.54
CA ALA A 183 17.09 8.54 -7.16
C ALA A 183 16.45 8.24 -8.53
N GLY A 184 15.49 9.04 -8.98
CA GLY A 184 14.86 8.96 -10.30
C GLY A 184 13.49 8.30 -10.31
N ALA A 185 12.88 8.02 -9.16
CA ALA A 185 11.50 7.55 -9.13
C ALA A 185 10.56 8.59 -9.74
N ALA A 186 9.55 8.13 -10.47
CA ALA A 186 8.49 8.98 -10.98
C ALA A 186 7.48 9.39 -9.88
N GLY A 187 7.52 8.70 -8.74
CA GLY A 187 6.72 8.95 -7.56
C GLY A 187 6.95 7.90 -6.48
N ALA A 188 6.15 7.95 -5.41
CA ALA A 188 6.22 7.01 -4.30
C ALA A 188 4.87 6.36 -4.00
N ARG A 189 4.91 5.08 -3.63
CA ARG A 189 3.79 4.36 -3.00
C ARG A 189 4.04 4.26 -1.50
N ILE A 190 3.20 4.93 -0.71
CA ILE A 190 3.42 5.14 0.73
C ILE A 190 2.34 4.40 1.54
N GLY A 191 2.77 3.59 2.51
CA GLY A 191 1.90 2.76 3.35
C GLY A 191 1.84 3.24 4.79
N THR A 192 2.86 2.91 5.59
CA THR A 192 2.92 3.15 7.05
C THR A 192 2.53 4.58 7.45
N ARG A 193 2.95 5.61 6.69
CA ARG A 193 2.58 7.00 7.00
C ARG A 193 1.08 7.27 6.80
N PHE A 194 0.47 6.72 5.76
CA PHE A 194 -0.98 6.82 5.52
C PHE A 194 -1.81 5.89 6.41
N LEU A 195 -1.20 4.89 7.05
CA LEU A 195 -1.86 4.10 8.08
C LEU A 195 -2.19 4.95 9.32
N ALA A 196 -1.26 5.84 9.70
CA ALA A 196 -1.40 6.77 10.81
C ALA A 196 -2.13 8.07 10.40
N THR A 197 -3.24 7.95 9.67
CA THR A 197 -4.12 9.10 9.36
C THR A 197 -5.48 8.96 10.01
N THR A 198 -6.23 10.06 10.10
CA THR A 198 -7.57 10.04 10.72
C THR A 198 -8.55 9.19 9.90
N GLU A 199 -8.45 9.20 8.58
CA GLU A 199 -9.34 8.50 7.64
C GLU A 199 -9.02 7.01 7.50
N SER A 200 -7.80 6.59 7.89
CA SER A 200 -7.38 5.19 7.86
C SER A 200 -8.35 4.28 8.65
N GLY A 201 -8.63 3.11 8.08
CA GLY A 201 -9.47 2.07 8.68
C GLY A 201 -8.81 1.29 9.81
N ALA A 202 -7.57 1.62 10.19
CA ALA A 202 -6.89 1.03 11.35
C ALA A 202 -7.60 1.39 12.67
N SER A 203 -7.50 0.52 13.68
CA SER A 203 -7.96 0.84 15.03
C SER A 203 -7.15 2.00 15.63
N PRO A 204 -7.71 2.78 16.57
CA PRO A 204 -6.95 3.81 17.27
C PRO A 204 -5.70 3.26 17.98
N ALA A 205 -5.81 2.08 18.59
CA ALA A 205 -4.68 1.40 19.25
C ALA A 205 -3.56 1.06 18.26
N TYR A 206 -3.90 0.66 17.05
CA TYR A 206 -2.92 0.36 16.02
C TYR A 206 -2.21 1.61 15.50
N LYS A 207 -2.97 2.69 15.24
CA LYS A 207 -2.38 3.98 14.85
C LYS A 207 -1.43 4.48 15.94
N GLN A 208 -1.82 4.36 17.21
CA GLN A 208 -0.98 4.75 18.33
C GLN A 208 0.28 3.87 18.45
N ALA A 209 0.18 2.56 18.29
CA ALA A 209 1.33 1.66 18.30
C ALA A 209 2.35 1.99 17.19
N VAL A 210 1.88 2.48 16.03
CA VAL A 210 2.75 2.98 14.96
C VAL A 210 3.43 4.30 15.36
N VAL A 211 2.72 5.21 16.02
CA VAL A 211 3.28 6.48 16.52
C VAL A 211 4.32 6.28 17.63
N ASP A 212 4.08 5.30 18.50
CA ASP A 212 4.95 5.01 19.65
C ASP A 212 6.18 4.17 19.26
N ALA A 213 6.23 3.64 18.03
CA ALA A 213 7.28 2.74 17.58
C ALA A 213 8.60 3.48 17.33
N ALA A 214 9.71 2.89 17.77
CA ALA A 214 11.06 3.36 17.43
C ALA A 214 11.51 2.83 16.06
N GLY A 215 12.61 3.38 15.52
CA GLY A 215 13.11 3.03 14.18
C GLY A 215 13.43 1.54 13.94
N ASP A 216 13.80 0.80 14.98
CA ASP A 216 14.15 -0.63 14.95
C ASP A 216 13.00 -1.56 15.39
N SER A 217 11.80 -1.00 15.57
CA SER A 217 10.63 -1.68 16.12
C SER A 217 9.92 -2.62 15.14
N THR A 218 10.44 -2.82 13.92
CA THR A 218 9.85 -3.75 12.94
C THR A 218 10.68 -4.99 12.70
N VAL A 219 10.02 -6.08 12.34
CA VAL A 219 10.63 -7.37 12.03
C VAL A 219 9.90 -8.04 10.87
N ILE A 220 10.63 -8.79 10.03
CA ILE A 220 10.04 -9.69 9.04
C ILE A 220 9.82 -11.04 9.71
N THR A 221 8.60 -11.57 9.62
CA THR A 221 8.17 -12.79 10.31
C THR A 221 7.14 -13.56 9.49
N ASP A 222 6.94 -14.82 9.86
CA ASP A 222 5.86 -15.72 9.44
C ASP A 222 4.79 -15.91 10.53
N ALA A 223 4.90 -15.22 11.67
CA ALA A 223 3.98 -15.35 12.80
C ALA A 223 2.51 -15.03 12.48
N PHE A 224 2.26 -14.31 11.38
CA PHE A 224 0.94 -13.89 10.90
C PHE A 224 0.57 -14.52 9.55
N ALA A 225 1.07 -15.74 9.29
CA ALA A 225 0.95 -16.41 7.99
C ALA A 225 -0.41 -17.08 7.72
N ASP A 226 -1.39 -17.04 8.64
CA ASP A 226 -2.75 -17.53 8.34
C ASP A 226 -3.52 -16.46 7.55
N CYS A 227 -3.24 -16.40 6.25
CA CYS A 227 -3.85 -15.45 5.32
C CYS A 227 -3.83 -15.95 3.86
N PRO A 228 -4.75 -15.46 2.99
CA PRO A 228 -4.82 -15.91 1.58
C PRO A 228 -3.54 -15.65 0.76
N LEU A 229 -2.79 -14.60 1.10
CA LEU A 229 -1.56 -14.22 0.40
C LEU A 229 -0.35 -15.06 0.88
N CYS A 230 -0.40 -15.52 2.13
CA CYS A 230 0.73 -16.15 2.79
C CYS A 230 1.08 -17.53 2.24
N ALA A 231 0.21 -18.15 1.43
CA ALA A 231 0.40 -19.47 0.83
C ALA A 231 1.63 -19.58 -0.07
N THR A 232 2.07 -18.47 -0.70
CA THR A 232 3.21 -18.45 -1.62
C THR A 232 4.47 -17.84 -1.01
N SER A 233 4.32 -16.91 -0.05
CA SER A 233 5.43 -16.30 0.68
C SER A 233 4.94 -15.84 2.07
N PRO A 234 5.15 -16.64 3.14
CA PRO A 234 4.72 -16.30 4.50
C PRO A 234 5.69 -15.29 5.14
N ARG A 235 5.96 -14.17 4.46
CA ARG A 235 6.87 -13.13 4.93
C ARG A 235 6.15 -11.80 4.96
N ALA A 236 5.88 -11.33 6.16
CA ALA A 236 5.34 -9.99 6.38
C ALA A 236 6.19 -9.20 7.38
N ARG A 237 6.31 -7.89 7.16
CA ARG A 237 6.91 -6.98 8.13
C ARG A 237 5.85 -6.36 9.03
N VAL A 238 6.06 -6.50 10.34
CA VAL A 238 5.15 -6.08 11.42
C VAL A 238 5.94 -5.38 12.52
N LEU A 239 5.24 -4.73 13.45
CA LEU A 239 5.79 -4.32 14.73
C LEU A 239 6.24 -5.54 15.53
N ARG A 240 7.49 -5.52 16.03
CA ARG A 240 8.10 -6.60 16.82
C ARG A 240 7.30 -6.91 18.08
N ALA A 241 6.82 -5.87 18.76
CA ALA A 241 5.99 -5.99 19.95
C ALA A 241 4.74 -6.86 19.72
N ALA A 242 4.17 -6.87 18.49
CA ALA A 242 3.02 -7.72 18.20
C ALA A 242 3.37 -9.21 18.10
N VAL A 243 4.57 -9.53 17.61
CA VAL A 243 5.09 -10.90 17.59
C VAL A 243 5.38 -11.39 19.01
N GLU A 244 6.03 -10.54 19.82
CA GLU A 244 6.33 -10.82 21.22
C GLU A 244 5.04 -11.05 22.02
N ARG A 245 4.05 -10.16 21.85
CA ARG A 245 2.75 -10.29 22.50
C ARG A 245 2.00 -11.55 22.08
N LEU A 246 1.99 -11.87 20.78
CA LEU A 246 1.38 -13.10 20.28
C LEU A 246 2.02 -14.33 20.94
N ALA A 247 3.34 -14.37 21.09
CA ALA A 247 4.06 -15.49 21.69
C ALA A 247 3.73 -15.71 23.18
N GLU A 248 3.30 -14.68 23.90
CA GLU A 248 2.91 -14.74 25.32
C GLU A 248 1.47 -15.20 25.55
N LEU A 249 0.61 -15.14 24.53
CA LEU A 249 -0.77 -15.59 24.63
C LEU A 249 -0.86 -17.11 24.46
N ASP A 250 -1.84 -17.73 25.09
CA ASP A 250 -2.22 -19.14 24.87
C ASP A 250 -3.57 -19.27 24.15
N ASP A 251 -4.27 -18.15 23.92
CA ASP A 251 -5.59 -18.09 23.29
C ASP A 251 -5.55 -18.46 21.81
N ASP A 252 -6.50 -19.31 21.38
CA ASP A 252 -6.73 -19.65 19.96
C ASP A 252 -7.31 -18.49 19.14
N VAL A 253 -7.94 -17.52 19.81
CA VAL A 253 -8.57 -16.34 19.21
C VAL A 253 -8.01 -15.09 19.90
N VAL A 254 -7.32 -14.26 19.14
CA VAL A 254 -6.69 -13.03 19.67
C VAL A 254 -7.63 -11.83 19.63
N GLY A 255 -8.67 -11.87 18.79
CA GLY A 255 -9.60 -10.75 18.69
C GLY A 255 -10.87 -11.05 17.93
N THR A 256 -11.65 -10.02 17.68
CA THR A 256 -12.88 -10.08 16.87
C THR A 256 -12.98 -8.83 16.02
N VAL A 257 -13.41 -8.98 14.76
CA VAL A 257 -13.67 -7.86 13.83
C VAL A 257 -15.11 -7.87 13.36
N SER A 258 -15.62 -6.72 12.92
CA SER A 258 -16.92 -6.63 12.25
C SER A 258 -16.73 -6.74 10.74
N MET A 259 -17.32 -7.78 10.13
CA MET A 259 -17.30 -7.99 8.69
C MET A 259 -18.72 -8.29 8.19
N GLY A 260 -19.25 -7.44 7.32
CA GLY A 260 -20.61 -7.61 6.79
C GLY A 260 -21.73 -7.54 7.85
N GLY A 261 -21.48 -6.86 8.98
CA GLY A 261 -22.41 -6.78 10.11
C GLY A 261 -22.36 -7.98 11.06
N ALA A 262 -21.55 -8.99 10.77
CA ALA A 262 -21.28 -10.11 11.66
C ALA A 262 -19.97 -9.90 12.43
N ARG A 263 -19.93 -10.38 13.68
CA ARG A 263 -18.70 -10.48 14.45
C ARG A 263 -17.94 -11.74 14.03
N VAL A 264 -16.72 -11.56 13.54
CA VAL A 264 -15.87 -12.65 13.04
C VAL A 264 -14.66 -12.78 13.96
N PRO A 265 -14.42 -13.96 14.57
CA PRO A 265 -13.24 -14.18 15.40
C PRO A 265 -11.98 -14.07 14.55
N VAL A 266 -10.92 -13.52 15.15
CA VAL A 266 -9.58 -13.47 14.56
C VAL A 266 -8.74 -14.56 15.22
N PRO A 267 -8.46 -15.66 14.50
CA PRO A 267 -7.59 -16.70 15.02
C PRO A 267 -6.20 -16.16 15.33
N ARG A 268 -5.53 -16.78 16.31
CA ARG A 268 -4.11 -16.62 16.55
C ARG A 268 -3.32 -16.84 15.25
N GLY A 269 -2.37 -15.96 14.95
CA GLY A 269 -1.55 -16.05 13.73
C GLY A 269 -2.25 -15.59 12.44
N SER A 270 -3.49 -15.09 12.53
CA SER A 270 -4.19 -14.52 11.37
C SER A 270 -3.50 -13.28 10.83
N GLY A 271 -3.43 -13.16 9.51
CA GLY A 271 -2.95 -11.97 8.82
C GLY A 271 -3.91 -10.77 8.84
N LEU A 272 -5.03 -10.83 9.57
CA LEU A 272 -5.97 -9.72 9.71
C LEU A 272 -5.39 -8.64 10.65
N PRO A 273 -5.20 -7.39 10.17
CA PRO A 273 -4.72 -6.31 11.01
C PRO A 273 -5.84 -5.78 11.94
N PRO A 274 -5.49 -5.11 13.05
CA PRO A 274 -6.46 -4.50 13.94
C PRO A 274 -7.13 -3.28 13.26
N VAL A 275 -8.33 -3.51 12.73
CA VAL A 275 -9.17 -2.49 12.07
C VAL A 275 -10.06 -1.75 13.06
N ALA A 276 -10.65 -0.63 12.63
CA ALA A 276 -11.62 0.12 13.43
C ALA A 276 -12.78 -0.77 13.87
N GLY A 277 -13.10 -0.74 15.16
CA GLY A 277 -14.12 -1.61 15.78
C GLY A 277 -13.66 -3.04 16.08
N ALA A 278 -12.38 -3.37 15.86
CA ALA A 278 -11.81 -4.61 16.37
C ALA A 278 -11.71 -4.59 17.91
N GLU A 279 -11.91 -5.74 18.53
CA GLU A 279 -11.86 -5.94 19.99
C GLU A 279 -10.94 -7.11 20.34
N GLY A 280 -10.44 -7.17 21.58
CA GLY A 280 -9.57 -8.23 22.10
C GLY A 280 -8.11 -7.80 22.25
N HIS A 281 -7.18 -8.74 22.10
CA HIS A 281 -5.73 -8.53 22.11
C HIS A 281 -5.26 -7.95 20.78
N LEU A 282 -5.61 -6.70 20.51
CA LEU A 282 -5.26 -6.00 19.27
C LEU A 282 -3.74 -5.91 19.09
N ASP A 283 -3.01 -5.77 20.19
CA ASP A 283 -1.56 -5.79 20.31
C ASP A 283 -0.94 -7.14 19.90
N ALA A 284 -1.71 -8.22 19.81
CA ALA A 284 -1.29 -9.52 19.29
C ALA A 284 -1.83 -9.82 17.87
N MET A 285 -2.46 -8.84 17.20
CA MET A 285 -2.88 -8.97 15.80
C MET A 285 -1.76 -8.51 14.85
N ALA A 286 -1.93 -8.74 13.54
CA ALA A 286 -0.92 -8.41 12.53
C ALA A 286 -0.72 -6.89 12.34
N MET A 287 0.07 -6.27 13.22
CA MET A 287 0.42 -4.85 13.19
C MET A 287 1.50 -4.57 12.12
N TYR A 288 1.14 -4.69 10.85
CA TYR A 288 1.96 -4.34 9.68
C TYR A 288 2.52 -2.91 9.68
N ALA A 289 3.85 -2.78 9.74
CA ALA A 289 4.52 -1.50 9.60
C ALA A 289 5.83 -1.68 8.83
N GLY A 290 6.16 -0.71 7.98
CA GLY A 290 7.44 -0.65 7.28
C GLY A 290 8.59 -0.23 8.18
N ALA A 291 9.83 -0.41 7.72
CA ALA A 291 10.95 0.33 8.27
C ALA A 291 10.72 1.85 8.10
N GLY A 292 11.41 2.67 8.88
CA GLY A 292 11.14 4.12 8.96
C GLY A 292 9.93 4.47 9.83
N VAL A 293 9.27 3.49 10.46
CA VAL A 293 8.12 3.73 11.35
C VAL A 293 8.40 4.78 12.43
N GLY A 294 9.63 4.86 12.94
CA GLY A 294 10.02 5.86 13.95
C GLY A 294 9.98 7.32 13.49
N SER A 295 9.85 7.59 12.19
CA SER A 295 9.57 8.94 11.67
C SER A 295 8.08 9.30 11.71
N VAL A 296 7.19 8.33 11.94
CA VAL A 296 5.74 8.56 12.02
C VAL A 296 5.41 8.98 13.46
N THR A 297 5.29 10.28 13.71
CA THR A 297 5.21 10.83 15.08
C THR A 297 3.83 11.30 15.50
N ASP A 298 2.83 11.26 14.60
CA ASP A 298 1.48 11.68 14.91
C ASP A 298 0.41 11.02 14.02
N VAL A 299 -0.85 11.20 14.42
CA VAL A 299 -2.04 10.88 13.62
C VAL A 299 -2.70 12.18 13.16
N ARG A 300 -2.78 12.38 11.85
CA ARG A 300 -3.35 13.60 11.25
C ARG A 300 -4.12 13.33 9.95
N PRO A 301 -4.90 14.28 9.42
CA PRO A 301 -5.61 14.10 8.15
C PRO A 301 -4.67 13.74 7.00
N ALA A 302 -5.12 12.85 6.11
CA ALA A 302 -4.32 12.40 4.96
C ALA A 302 -3.92 13.56 4.03
N ALA A 303 -4.76 14.59 3.91
CA ALA A 303 -4.45 15.78 3.14
C ALA A 303 -3.27 16.58 3.72
N GLU A 304 -3.16 16.64 5.06
CA GLU A 304 -2.02 17.30 5.72
C GLU A 304 -0.73 16.50 5.51
N VAL A 305 -0.81 15.16 5.57
CA VAL A 305 0.34 14.29 5.24
C VAL A 305 0.82 14.53 3.81
N VAL A 306 -0.10 14.62 2.83
CA VAL A 306 0.26 14.90 1.43
C VAL A 306 0.93 16.27 1.32
N ALA A 307 0.38 17.29 1.95
CA ALA A 307 0.93 18.65 1.92
C ALA A 307 2.33 18.71 2.56
N GLU A 308 2.53 18.04 3.70
CA GLU A 308 3.80 17.92 4.40
C GLU A 308 4.88 17.28 3.52
N LEU A 309 4.59 16.10 2.95
CA LEU A 309 5.51 15.39 2.07
C LEU A 309 5.94 16.23 0.85
N MET A 310 5.01 17.01 0.29
CA MET A 310 5.30 17.89 -0.84
C MET A 310 6.11 19.13 -0.44
N ALA A 311 5.80 19.74 0.70
CA ALA A 311 6.54 20.90 1.19
C ALA A 311 8.00 20.54 1.50
N ASP A 312 8.22 19.39 2.15
CA ASP A 312 9.56 18.89 2.46
C ASP A 312 10.36 18.53 1.20
N LEU A 313 9.69 17.97 0.18
CA LEU A 313 10.31 17.69 -1.12
C LEU A 313 10.83 18.98 -1.78
N ASP A 314 10.00 20.03 -1.80
CA ASP A 314 10.38 21.33 -2.36
C ASP A 314 11.53 21.99 -1.56
N GLN A 315 11.53 21.83 -0.23
CA GLN A 315 12.61 22.30 0.64
C GLN A 315 13.92 21.56 0.39
N CYS A 316 13.89 20.22 0.30
CA CYS A 316 15.09 19.41 0.01
C CYS A 316 15.67 19.70 -1.38
N ALA A 317 14.81 20.03 -2.36
CA ALA A 317 15.25 20.46 -3.68
C ALA A 317 15.95 21.85 -3.65
N THR A 318 15.56 22.71 -2.70
CA THR A 318 16.10 24.07 -2.55
C THR A 318 17.40 24.10 -1.75
N ASP A 319 17.48 23.34 -0.65
CA ASP A 319 18.62 23.36 0.28
C ASP A 319 19.74 22.38 -0.12
N GLY A 320 19.45 21.47 -1.07
CA GLY A 320 20.25 20.26 -1.29
C GLY A 320 20.04 19.25 -0.15
N LEU A 321 20.45 18.00 -0.36
CA LEU A 321 20.34 16.92 0.65
C LEU A 321 21.30 17.10 1.86
N GLN A 322 21.57 18.34 2.28
CA GLN A 322 22.44 18.68 3.40
C GLN A 322 21.63 19.10 4.62
N SER A 323 20.99 18.14 5.27
CA SER A 323 20.74 18.17 6.72
C SER A 323 20.60 16.74 7.22
#